data_AF-A0A842NRR9-F1
#
_entry.id   AF-A0A842NRR9-F1
#
_cell.length_a   1.000
_cell.length_b   1.000
_cell.length_c   1.000
_cell.angle_alpha   90.00
_cell.angle_beta   90.00
_cell.angle_gamma   90.00
#
_symmetry.space_group_name_H-M   'P 1'
#
loop_
_entity.id
_entity.type
_entity.pdbx_description
1 polymer ?
#
loop_
_entity_poly.entity_id
_entity_poly.type
_entity_poly.pdbx_seq_one_letter_code
_entity_poly.pdbx_strand_id
1 'polypeptide(L)'
;MKRIHKLIESLNYEELVELKNKLEEGTLSSAIKKKLERFKNLNKICPVCNTPVGDEGLTLIFGPSNFKKKATFDGTDCLEYFLYKIRK
;
A
#
# COMPACT_ATOMS: atom_id res chain seq x y z
N MET A 1 -17.41 -1.55 -13.41
CA MET A 1 -17.16 -1.55 -14.88
C MET A 1 -17.59 -0.27 -15.58
N LYS A 2 -18.80 0.28 -15.34
CA LYS A 2 -19.33 1.45 -16.07
C LYS A 2 -18.42 2.69 -16.14
N ARG A 3 -17.62 2.96 -15.11
CA ARG A 3 -16.72 4.14 -15.07
C ARG A 3 -15.48 4.01 -15.96
N ILE A 4 -14.87 2.82 -16.04
CA ILE A 4 -13.67 2.62 -16.87
C ILE A 4 -14.06 2.63 -18.35
N HIS A 5 -15.20 2.01 -18.69
CA HIS A 5 -15.70 2.01 -20.07
C HIS A 5 -15.97 3.43 -20.57
N LYS A 6 -16.65 4.26 -19.77
CA LYS A 6 -16.86 5.69 -20.07
C LYS A 6 -15.56 6.48 -20.22
N LEU A 7 -14.52 6.11 -19.49
CA LEU A 7 -13.23 6.77 -19.58
C LEU A 7 -12.55 6.43 -20.90
N ILE A 8 -12.58 5.17 -21.33
CA ILE A 8 -12.07 4.74 -22.63
C ILE A 8 -12.83 5.42 -23.78
N GLU A 9 -14.17 5.50 -23.68
CA GLU A 9 -15.02 6.20 -24.66
C GLU A 9 -14.71 7.71 -24.78
N SER A 10 -14.14 8.31 -23.73
CA SER A 10 -13.80 9.74 -23.73
C SER A 10 -12.40 10.06 -24.28
N LEU A 11 -11.57 9.03 -24.55
CA LEU A 11 -10.22 9.22 -25.05
C LEU A 11 -10.21 9.44 -26.57
N ASN A 12 -9.31 10.30 -27.02
CA ASN A 12 -9.05 10.47 -28.45
C ASN A 12 -8.15 9.34 -29.00
N TYR A 13 -7.93 9.32 -30.32
CA TYR A 13 -7.15 8.26 -30.98
C TYR A 13 -5.71 8.14 -30.44
N GLU A 14 -5.01 9.26 -30.26
CA GLU A 14 -3.62 9.26 -29.78
C GLU A 14 -3.52 8.71 -28.35
N GLU A 15 -4.44 9.14 -27.47
CA GLU A 15 -4.53 8.66 -26.09
C GLU A 15 -4.88 7.16 -26.03
N LEU A 16 -5.74 6.67 -26.92
CA LEU A 16 -6.07 5.24 -27.02
C LEU A 16 -4.87 4.41 -27.47
N VAL A 17 -4.08 4.89 -28.45
CA VAL A 17 -2.85 4.23 -28.89
C VAL A 17 -1.82 4.19 -27.76
N GLU A 18 -1.63 5.30 -27.06
CA GLU A 18 -0.71 5.36 -25.91
C GLU A 18 -1.16 4.41 -24.78
N LEU A 19 -2.46 4.40 -24.46
CA LEU A 19 -3.03 3.52 -23.45
C LEU A 19 -2.83 2.05 -23.81
N LYS A 20 -3.06 1.68 -25.07
CA LYS A 20 -2.83 0.33 -25.60
C LYS A 20 -1.37 -0.08 -25.46
N ASN A 21 -0.43 0.75 -25.90
CA ASN A 21 0.99 0.45 -25.82
C ASN A 21 1.44 0.25 -24.36
N LYS A 22 1.02 1.13 -23.44
CA LYS A 22 1.34 1.00 -22.01
C LYS A 22 0.73 -0.25 -21.34
N LEU A 23 -0.39 -0.75 -21.86
CA LEU A 23 -0.99 -2.01 -21.43
C LEU A 23 -0.17 -3.21 -21.91
N GLU A 24 0.21 -3.23 -23.18
CA GLU A 24 1.01 -4.30 -23.80
C GLU A 24 2.42 -4.38 -23.19
N GLU A 25 3.05 -3.24 -22.92
CA GLU A 25 4.34 -3.15 -22.23
C GLU A 25 4.26 -3.51 -20.73
N GLY A 26 3.05 -3.64 -20.17
CA GLY A 26 2.85 -3.96 -18.75
C GLY A 26 3.16 -2.80 -17.78
N THR A 27 3.55 -1.63 -18.30
CA THR A 27 3.85 -0.43 -17.50
C THR A 27 2.60 0.07 -16.76
N LEU A 28 1.43 0.03 -17.40
CA LEU A 28 0.17 0.43 -16.76
C LEU A 28 -0.23 -0.52 -15.63
N SER A 29 -0.09 -1.83 -15.84
CA SER A 29 -0.34 -2.86 -14.82
C SER A 29 0.55 -2.64 -13.58
N SER A 30 1.82 -2.31 -13.80
CA SER A 30 2.77 -1.99 -12.72
C SER A 30 2.37 -0.72 -11.97
N ALA A 31 1.93 0.33 -12.66
CA ALA A 31 1.45 1.56 -12.06
C ALA A 31 0.19 1.34 -11.20
N ILE A 32 -0.78 0.57 -11.72
CA ILE A 32 -1.99 0.19 -10.98
C ILE A 32 -1.62 -0.60 -9.73
N LYS A 33 -0.73 -1.59 -9.84
CA LYS A 33 -0.26 -2.40 -8.69
C LYS A 33 0.39 -1.53 -7.62
N LYS A 34 1.29 -0.62 -7.99
CA LYS A 34 1.91 0.33 -7.03
C LYS A 34 0.85 1.19 -6.32
N LYS A 35 -0.16 1.67 -7.06
CA LYS A 35 -1.24 2.49 -6.48
C LYS A 35 -2.14 1.68 -5.54
N LEU A 36 -2.46 0.43 -5.86
CA LEU A 36 -3.21 -0.47 -4.99
C LEU A 36 -2.42 -0.81 -3.71
N GLU A 37 -1.11 -1.04 -3.81
CA GLU A 37 -0.26 -1.26 -2.64
C GLU A 37 -0.19 -0.03 -1.73
N ARG A 38 -0.18 1.19 -2.30
CA ARG A 38 -0.33 2.43 -1.50
C ARG A 38 -1.66 2.46 -0.77
N PHE A 39 -2.77 2.13 -1.42
CA PHE A 39 -4.09 2.07 -0.75
C PHE A 39 -4.13 1.03 0.37
N LYS A 40 -3.48 -0.13 0.22
CA LYS A 40 -3.35 -1.10 1.32
C LYS A 40 -2.52 -0.54 2.47
N ASN A 41 -1.46 0.20 2.17
CA ASN A 41 -0.58 0.78 3.18
C ASN A 41 -1.22 1.97 3.92
N LEU A 42 -2.19 2.67 3.30
CA LEU A 42 -2.97 3.75 3.93
C LEU A 42 -3.91 3.27 5.05
N ASN A 43 -4.20 1.96 5.10
CA ASN A 43 -5.05 1.35 6.14
C ASN A 43 -4.23 0.65 7.25
N LYS A 44 -2.93 0.96 7.38
CA LYS A 44 -2.17 0.47 8.52
C LYS A 44 -2.69 1.15 9.77
N ILE A 45 -3.10 0.36 10.75
CA ILE A 45 -3.54 0.84 12.05
C ILE A 45 -2.45 0.53 13.05
N CYS A 46 -2.09 1.50 13.89
CA CYS A 46 -1.14 1.27 14.96
C CYS A 46 -1.73 0.26 15.95
N PRO A 47 -1.06 -0.87 16.24
CA PRO A 47 -1.59 -1.90 17.13
C PRO A 47 -1.63 -1.49 18.60
N VAL A 48 -1.09 -0.31 18.94
CA VAL A 48 -1.04 0.22 20.31
C VAL A 48 -2.15 1.24 20.54
N CYS A 49 -2.26 2.25 19.68
CA CYS A 49 -3.18 3.37 19.86
C CYS A 49 -4.38 3.36 18.90
N ASN A 50 -4.43 2.43 17.93
CA ASN A 50 -5.45 2.34 16.87
C ASN A 50 -5.53 3.56 15.92
N THR A 51 -4.53 4.43 15.91
CA THR A 51 -4.46 5.54 14.94
C THR A 51 -4.05 5.03 13.55
N PRO A 52 -4.61 5.58 12.46
CA PRO A 52 -4.10 5.36 11.12
C PRO A 52 -2.63 5.76 11.00
N VAL A 53 -1.81 4.89 10.43
CA VAL A 53 -0.38 5.11 10.25
C VAL A 53 -0.13 5.63 8.84
N GLY A 54 0.44 6.82 8.74
CA GLY A 54 0.85 7.43 7.48
C GLY A 54 2.09 6.80 6.85
N ASP A 55 2.61 7.43 5.80
CA ASP A 55 3.76 6.91 5.04
C ASP A 55 5.07 6.85 5.86
N GLU A 56 5.20 7.66 6.91
CA GLU A 56 6.37 7.70 7.82
C GLU A 56 6.30 6.69 8.98
N GLY A 57 5.35 5.75 8.93
CA GLY A 57 5.16 4.75 9.98
C GLY A 57 6.36 3.83 10.21
N LEU A 58 6.66 3.57 11.48
CA LEU A 58 7.73 2.66 11.88
C LEU A 58 7.27 1.21 11.74
N THR A 59 7.99 0.40 10.97
CA THR A 59 7.65 -1.02 10.76
C THR A 59 8.59 -1.93 11.54
N LEU A 60 8.04 -2.77 12.42
CA LEU A 60 8.75 -3.87 13.06
C LEU A 60 8.40 -5.20 12.37
N ILE A 61 9.42 -5.96 11.96
CA ILE A 61 9.29 -7.33 11.45
C ILE A 61 9.96 -8.26 12.45
N PHE A 62 9.24 -9.27 12.94
CA PHE A 62 9.71 -10.15 14.01
C PHE A 62 9.15 -11.56 13.89
N GLY A 63 9.77 -12.53 14.59
CA GLY A 63 9.44 -13.96 14.49
C GLY A 63 10.49 -14.76 13.71
N PRO A 64 10.34 -16.10 13.65
CA PRO A 64 11.31 -16.97 12.97
C PRO A 64 11.29 -16.75 11.45
N SER A 65 12.37 -17.17 10.77
CA SER A 65 12.57 -16.94 9.33
C SER A 65 11.44 -17.49 8.45
N ASN A 66 10.81 -18.58 8.88
CA ASN A 66 9.67 -19.23 8.24
C ASN A 66 8.30 -18.65 8.65
N PHE A 67 8.24 -17.77 9.66
CA PHE A 67 6.99 -17.16 10.12
C PHE A 67 7.21 -15.73 10.65
N LYS A 68 7.36 -14.79 9.72
CA LYS A 68 7.53 -13.37 10.04
C LYS A 68 6.19 -12.68 10.26
N LYS A 69 6.04 -12.02 11.40
CA LYS A 69 4.96 -11.07 11.71
C LYS A 69 5.43 -9.65 11.40
N LYS A 70 4.49 -8.76 11.09
CA LYS A 70 4.72 -7.35 10.82
C LYS A 70 3.76 -6.50 11.63
N ALA A 71 4.28 -5.49 12.32
CA ALA A 71 3.52 -4.44 13.00
C ALA A 71 3.99 -3.07 12.49
N THR A 72 3.08 -2.12 12.30
CA THR A 72 3.43 -0.74 11.93
C THR A 72 2.89 0.21 12.98
N PHE A 73 3.70 1.15 13.43
CA PHE A 73 3.40 2.11 14.49
C PHE A 73 3.39 3.53 13.93
N ASP A 74 2.53 4.36 14.47
CA ASP A 74 2.40 5.79 14.16
C ASP A 74 3.55 6.63 14.72
N GLY A 75 4.17 6.18 15.82
CA GLY A 75 5.28 6.88 16.47
C GLY A 75 6.25 5.96 17.21
N THR A 76 7.37 6.55 17.65
CA THR A 76 8.43 5.85 18.42
C THR A 76 7.94 5.43 19.80
N ASP A 77 7.06 6.21 20.41
CA ASP A 77 6.40 5.94 21.70
C ASP A 77 5.56 4.65 21.65
N CYS A 78 4.74 4.48 20.61
CA CYS A 78 3.95 3.26 20.41
C CYS A 78 4.84 2.05 20.14
N LEU A 79 5.92 2.21 19.36
CA LEU A 79 6.91 1.15 19.16
C LEU A 79 7.59 0.75 20.48
N GLU A 80 8.04 1.73 21.27
CA GLU A 80 8.71 1.49 22.55
C GLU A 80 7.80 0.79 23.55
N TYR A 81 6.54 1.25 23.67
CA TYR A 81 5.53 0.60 24.50
C TYR A 81 5.30 -0.85 24.09
N PHE A 82 5.18 -1.12 22.79
CA PHE A 82 5.01 -2.48 22.27
C PHE A 82 6.21 -3.38 22.63
N LEU A 83 7.44 -2.88 22.43
CA LEU A 83 8.67 -3.60 22.78
C LEU A 83 8.77 -3.86 24.29
N TYR A 84 8.33 -2.93 25.13
CA TYR A 84 8.26 -3.12 26.57
C TYR A 84 7.27 -4.24 26.94
N LYS A 85 6.09 -4.26 26.32
CA LYS A 85 5.04 -5.25 26.61
C LYS A 85 5.41 -6.67 26.17
N ILE A 86 6.08 -6.83 25.02
CA ILE A 86 6.43 -8.17 24.50
C ILE A 86 7.63 -8.81 25.21
N ARG A 87 8.40 -8.03 25.99
CA ARG A 87 9.53 -8.52 26.80
C ARG A 87 9.11 -9.16 28.13
N LYS A 88 7.85 -9.01 28.54
CA LYS A 88 7.27 -9.67 29.71
C LYS A 88 6.55 -10.94 29.30
#